data_AF-A0A3Q0DNS0-F1
#
_entry.id   AF-A0A3Q0DNS0-F1
#
_cell.length_a   1.000
_cell.length_b   1.000
_cell.length_c   1.000
_cell.angle_alpha   90.00
_cell.angle_beta   90.00
_cell.angle_gamma   90.00
#
_symmetry.space_group_name_H-M   'P 1'
#
loop_
_entity.id
_entity.type
_entity.pdbx_description
1 polymer ?
#
loop_
_entity_poly.entity_id
_entity_poly.type
_entity_poly.pdbx_seq_one_letter_code
_entity_poly.pdbx_strand_id
1 'polypeptide(L)'
;VHSREEAGAGLPGGQLLTVALLSRRGYLIAAPSVFRAGVEEVISVTVFNAPREVTVQAQLVTQGQVAVESQGAVLDKGTIKLKVPTGLHGQALLKVWGCSWHPDEGPLFHNQTSVTVDSRGASVFIQMDKPVYRPQQRVLISIFTVSPDLRPVDQQLDAYILDPRGSRMMEWRHLKPFCCGVTNMSFPLSDQPVLGEWFMFVEMQGHVYNKSFEVQKYVVPKFELLIRPPRYIRDLDACETGSVWARYTFGKPVSGTLAINMTVNGVGYYSHEVGRPVFRSTKILGSQDFAICVRDMMPAGVPEHFRGRVSIWATVASVDGSQQVAFDDSTPVQRQLVDIRYSRDTRRQFKPGLAYVGTVELCYPDGSPAEGVTVQVKAELTPKDNIYTSESVSRGGLVGFEIPSIPTSAQHVWLETKVTALNGRPAGTQYLPSYLPLGSWYSPSQCYLQLQPPARSLQ
;
A
#
# COMPACT_ATOMS: atom_id res chain seq x y z
N VAL A 1 -90.69 -44.49 0.74
CA VAL A 1 -89.30 -44.58 1.23
C VAL A 1 -88.91 -43.17 1.69
N HIS A 2 -89.37 -42.67 2.84
CA HIS A 2 -88.80 -42.87 4.20
C HIS A 2 -87.26 -42.72 4.17
N SER A 3 -86.56 -41.87 4.92
CA SER A 3 -86.86 -41.12 6.16
C SER A 3 -85.81 -40.02 6.40
N ARG A 4 -86.14 -39.18 7.39
CA ARG A 4 -85.40 -38.09 8.06
C ARG A 4 -84.34 -38.63 9.05
N GLU A 5 -83.28 -37.86 9.34
CA GLU A 5 -82.57 -37.68 10.64
C GLU A 5 -81.24 -36.93 10.37
N GLU A 6 -80.97 -35.72 10.87
CA GLU A 6 -80.66 -35.26 12.25
C GLU A 6 -79.17 -35.36 12.66
N ALA A 7 -78.82 -34.49 13.60
CA ALA A 7 -77.53 -33.86 13.82
C ALA A 7 -76.53 -34.68 14.65
N GLY A 8 -75.25 -34.30 14.59
CA GLY A 8 -74.20 -34.75 15.50
C GLY A 8 -73.04 -33.75 15.57
N ALA A 9 -72.95 -33.06 16.71
CA ALA A 9 -71.95 -32.05 17.03
C ALA A 9 -70.55 -32.63 17.32
N GLY A 10 -69.51 -31.83 17.06
CA GLY A 10 -68.13 -32.12 17.51
C GLY A 10 -67.10 -31.12 16.98
N LEU A 11 -66.97 -29.97 17.61
CA LEU A 11 -65.68 -29.25 17.75
C LEU A 11 -65.00 -29.81 19.02
N PRO A 12 -63.65 -29.73 19.22
CA PRO A 12 -62.71 -28.79 18.60
C PRO A 12 -61.38 -29.44 18.17
N GLY A 13 -60.56 -28.69 17.43
CA GLY A 13 -59.19 -29.11 17.17
C GLY A 13 -58.49 -28.11 16.27
N GLY A 14 -58.10 -26.97 16.84
CA GLY A 14 -57.19 -26.05 16.17
C GLY A 14 -55.95 -26.83 15.72
N GLN A 15 -55.76 -26.93 14.41
CA GLN A 15 -54.46 -27.27 13.87
C GLN A 15 -53.51 -26.15 14.28
N LEU A 16 -52.76 -26.40 15.36
CA LEU A 16 -51.44 -25.79 15.48
C LEU A 16 -50.71 -26.16 14.19
N LEU A 17 -50.65 -25.22 13.25
CA LEU A 17 -49.53 -25.11 12.35
C LEU A 17 -48.32 -24.85 13.23
N THR A 18 -47.77 -25.93 13.79
CA THR A 18 -46.39 -25.97 14.23
C THR A 18 -45.60 -25.78 12.95
N VAL A 19 -45.37 -24.52 12.59
CA VAL A 19 -44.27 -24.15 11.70
C VAL A 19 -43.04 -24.61 12.46
N ALA A 20 -42.65 -25.87 12.23
CA ALA A 20 -41.32 -26.32 12.53
C ALA A 20 -40.42 -25.38 11.74
N LEU A 21 -39.92 -24.34 12.43
CA LEU A 21 -38.67 -23.70 12.08
C LEU A 21 -37.65 -24.83 12.11
N LEU A 22 -37.55 -25.57 11.00
CA LEU A 22 -36.42 -26.41 10.69
C LEU A 22 -35.24 -25.46 10.78
N SER A 23 -34.56 -25.48 11.92
CA SER A 23 -33.32 -24.74 12.11
C SER A 23 -32.40 -25.24 11.01
N ARG A 24 -32.25 -24.48 9.92
CA ARG A 24 -31.26 -24.80 8.91
C ARG A 24 -29.93 -24.73 9.62
N ARG A 25 -29.35 -25.88 9.92
CA ARG A 25 -28.00 -25.99 10.47
C ARG A 25 -27.07 -25.47 9.37
N GLY A 26 -26.54 -24.27 9.59
CA GLY A 26 -25.54 -23.68 8.72
C GLY A 26 -24.15 -23.98 9.27
N TYR A 27 -23.14 -23.81 8.43
CA TYR A 27 -21.77 -23.75 8.86
C TYR A 27 -21.07 -22.59 8.13
N LEU A 28 -20.01 -22.06 8.74
CA LEU A 28 -19.11 -21.08 8.14
C LEU A 28 -17.68 -21.55 8.38
N ILE A 29 -16.92 -21.65 7.29
CA ILE A 29 -15.49 -21.95 7.34
C ILE A 29 -14.77 -20.74 6.77
N ALA A 30 -13.85 -20.18 7.53
CA ALA A 30 -13.02 -19.06 7.12
C ALA A 30 -11.55 -19.49 7.20
N ALA A 31 -10.83 -19.34 6.09
CA ALA A 31 -9.41 -19.63 5.98
C ALA A 31 -8.73 -18.54 5.13
N PRO A 32 -7.41 -18.33 5.30
CA PRO A 32 -6.64 -17.50 4.39
C PRO A 32 -6.78 -17.99 2.94
N SER A 33 -6.83 -17.08 1.97
CA SER A 33 -6.81 -17.47 0.54
C SER A 33 -5.42 -17.92 0.08
N VAL A 34 -4.38 -17.55 0.84
CA VAL A 34 -2.98 -17.90 0.59
C VAL A 34 -2.42 -18.58 1.83
N PHE A 35 -1.93 -19.79 1.66
CA PHE A 35 -1.23 -20.59 2.67
C PHE A 35 0.27 -20.49 2.42
N ARG A 36 1.10 -20.57 3.46
CA ARG A 36 2.57 -20.49 3.33
C ARG A 36 3.23 -21.81 3.69
N ALA A 37 4.14 -22.26 2.84
CA ALA A 37 4.90 -23.48 3.08
C ALA A 37 5.73 -23.37 4.38
N GLY A 38 5.70 -24.39 5.22
CA GLY A 38 6.40 -24.41 6.51
C GLY A 38 5.72 -23.65 7.65
N VAL A 39 4.56 -23.03 7.41
CA VAL A 39 3.81 -22.25 8.40
C VAL A 39 2.61 -23.03 8.91
N GLU A 40 2.24 -22.81 10.18
CA GLU A 40 0.98 -23.30 10.75
C GLU A 40 -0.15 -22.34 10.40
N GLU A 41 -1.05 -22.79 9.52
CA GLU A 41 -2.22 -22.02 9.09
C GLU A 41 -3.42 -22.33 9.99
N VAL A 42 -4.25 -21.32 10.25
CA VAL A 42 -5.42 -21.44 11.13
C VAL A 42 -6.71 -21.32 10.33
N ILE A 43 -7.54 -22.35 10.40
CA ILE A 43 -8.86 -22.40 9.77
C ILE A 43 -9.91 -22.21 10.87
N SER A 44 -10.74 -21.18 10.74
CA SER A 44 -11.84 -20.91 11.66
C SER A 44 -13.10 -21.63 11.20
N VAL A 45 -13.75 -22.33 12.11
CA VAL A 45 -14.97 -23.11 11.83
C VAL A 45 -16.06 -22.67 12.80
N THR A 46 -17.23 -22.36 12.26
CA THR A 46 -18.45 -22.07 13.02
C THR A 46 -19.54 -23.02 12.56
N VAL A 47 -20.14 -23.75 13.49
CA VAL A 47 -21.29 -24.63 13.25
C VAL A 47 -22.48 -24.01 13.96
N PHE A 48 -23.45 -23.51 13.21
CA PHE A 48 -24.59 -22.80 13.78
C PHE A 48 -25.58 -23.80 14.41
N ASN A 49 -25.95 -23.54 15.67
CA ASN A 49 -26.90 -24.35 16.45
C ASN A 49 -26.43 -25.81 16.62
N ALA A 50 -25.15 -26.01 16.96
CA ALA A 50 -24.59 -27.34 17.20
C ALA A 50 -25.09 -27.88 18.56
N PRO A 51 -25.85 -28.99 18.61
CA PRO A 51 -26.37 -29.51 19.88
C PRO A 51 -25.28 -30.17 20.74
N ARG A 52 -24.17 -30.57 20.11
CA ARG A 52 -23.02 -31.25 20.69
C ARG A 52 -21.78 -30.91 19.88
N GLU A 53 -20.62 -31.23 20.43
CA GLU A 53 -19.33 -31.04 19.79
C GLU A 53 -19.23 -31.87 18.50
N VAL A 54 -18.69 -31.25 17.45
CA VAL A 54 -18.48 -31.85 16.12
C VAL A 54 -16.99 -32.04 15.89
N THR A 55 -16.56 -33.25 15.57
CA THR A 55 -15.19 -33.48 15.08
C THR A 55 -15.08 -32.98 13.65
N VAL A 56 -14.20 -32.02 13.41
CA VAL A 56 -13.95 -31.42 12.10
C VAL A 56 -12.59 -31.88 11.59
N GLN A 57 -12.56 -32.32 10.34
CA GLN A 57 -11.35 -32.71 9.64
C GLN A 57 -11.04 -31.70 8.53
N ALA A 58 -9.76 -31.38 8.35
CA ALA A 58 -9.26 -30.50 7.32
C ALA A 58 -8.08 -31.15 6.60
N GLN A 59 -8.09 -31.11 5.27
CA GLN A 59 -7.04 -31.65 4.42
C GLN A 59 -6.61 -30.63 3.37
N LEU A 60 -5.30 -30.52 3.15
CA LEU A 60 -4.73 -29.82 2.00
C LEU A 60 -4.31 -30.85 0.96
N VAL A 61 -4.91 -30.79 -0.21
CA VAL A 61 -4.63 -31.69 -1.33
C VAL A 61 -3.85 -30.94 -2.40
N THR A 62 -2.69 -31.45 -2.80
CA THR A 62 -1.87 -30.91 -3.88
C THR A 62 -1.64 -32.00 -4.94
N GLN A 63 -1.76 -31.65 -6.23
CA GLN A 63 -1.57 -32.61 -7.33
C GLN A 63 -2.36 -33.93 -7.18
N GLY A 64 -3.54 -33.87 -6.56
CA GLY A 64 -4.39 -35.04 -6.32
C GLY A 64 -4.02 -35.90 -5.10
N GLN A 65 -2.95 -35.57 -4.37
CA GLN A 65 -2.52 -36.27 -3.16
C GLN A 65 -2.73 -35.42 -1.90
N VAL A 66 -3.03 -36.07 -0.77
CA VAL A 66 -3.15 -35.40 0.52
C VAL A 66 -1.74 -35.02 0.99
N ALA A 67 -1.47 -33.72 1.06
CA ALA A 67 -0.17 -33.20 1.51
C ALA A 67 -0.10 -33.09 3.04
N VAL A 68 -1.22 -32.71 3.67
CA VAL A 68 -1.35 -32.63 5.12
C VAL A 68 -2.82 -32.77 5.51
N GLU A 69 -3.04 -33.37 6.67
CA GLU A 69 -4.34 -33.49 7.32
C GLU A 69 -4.26 -33.11 8.80
N SER A 70 -5.37 -32.61 9.32
CA SER A 70 -5.53 -32.27 10.73
C SER A 70 -6.99 -32.41 11.12
N GLN A 71 -7.24 -32.62 12.41
CA GLN A 71 -8.58 -32.70 12.96
C GLN A 71 -8.66 -31.97 14.30
N GLY A 72 -9.87 -31.57 14.67
CA GLY A 72 -10.13 -30.89 15.92
C GLY A 72 -11.62 -30.89 16.21
N ALA A 73 -11.96 -30.81 17.49
CA ALA A 73 -13.33 -30.85 17.95
C ALA A 73 -13.85 -29.42 18.18
N VAL A 74 -15.05 -29.14 17.69
CA VAL A 74 -15.63 -27.78 17.61
C VAL A 74 -17.06 -27.80 18.14
N LEU A 75 -17.34 -26.96 19.15
CA LEU A 75 -18.68 -26.65 19.64
C LEU A 75 -18.97 -25.18 19.37
N ASP A 76 -20.00 -24.90 18.56
CA ASP A 76 -20.37 -23.59 18.02
C ASP A 76 -19.27 -22.90 17.19
N LYS A 77 -18.12 -22.57 17.79
CA LYS A 77 -16.97 -21.91 17.17
C LYS A 77 -15.67 -22.57 17.61
N GLY A 78 -14.76 -22.78 16.67
CA GLY A 78 -13.45 -23.36 16.96
C GLY A 78 -12.48 -23.15 15.81
N THR A 79 -11.27 -23.67 15.97
CA THR A 79 -10.21 -23.53 14.97
C THR A 79 -9.49 -24.84 14.74
N ILE A 80 -9.15 -25.11 13.48
CA ILE A 80 -8.31 -26.22 13.06
C ILE A 80 -6.97 -25.67 12.60
N LYS A 81 -5.88 -26.21 13.13
CA LYS A 81 -4.51 -25.81 12.79
C LYS A 81 -3.94 -26.81 11.80
N LEU A 82 -3.37 -26.31 10.69
CA LEU A 82 -2.82 -27.12 9.62
C LEU A 82 -1.38 -26.69 9.34
N LYS A 83 -0.41 -27.56 9.64
CA LYS A 83 1.01 -27.29 9.40
C LYS A 83 1.37 -27.60 7.96
N VAL A 84 1.50 -26.59 7.11
CA VAL A 84 1.77 -26.77 5.69
C VAL A 84 3.20 -27.28 5.48
N PRO A 85 3.40 -28.41 4.79
CA PRO A 85 4.75 -28.93 4.50
C PRO A 85 5.62 -27.92 3.73
N THR A 86 6.93 -27.93 4.00
CA THR A 86 7.91 -27.14 3.24
C THR A 86 8.04 -27.65 1.80
N GLY A 87 8.32 -26.76 0.85
CA GLY A 87 8.52 -27.11 -0.57
C GLY A 87 7.24 -27.17 -1.40
N LEU A 88 6.07 -27.09 -0.76
CA LEU A 88 4.80 -26.93 -1.47
C LEU A 88 4.70 -25.55 -2.11
N HIS A 89 4.09 -25.50 -3.30
CA HIS A 89 3.83 -24.27 -4.03
C HIS A 89 2.69 -24.45 -5.02
N GLY A 90 2.07 -23.35 -5.43
CA GLY A 90 1.04 -23.33 -6.47
C GLY A 90 -0.37 -23.55 -5.92
N GLN A 91 -1.29 -24.00 -6.77
CA GLN A 91 -2.69 -24.21 -6.37
C GLN A 91 -2.83 -25.51 -5.58
N ALA A 92 -3.60 -25.45 -4.49
CA ALA A 92 -3.99 -26.59 -3.68
C ALA A 92 -5.49 -26.54 -3.38
N LEU A 93 -6.07 -27.69 -3.04
CA LEU A 93 -7.47 -27.82 -2.68
C LEU A 93 -7.58 -28.06 -1.18
N LEU A 94 -8.16 -27.08 -0.47
CA LEU A 94 -8.51 -27.23 0.94
C LEU A 94 -9.87 -27.92 1.04
N LYS A 95 -9.91 -29.10 1.65
CA LYS A 95 -11.14 -29.86 1.95
C LYS A 95 -11.40 -29.82 3.46
N VAL A 96 -12.63 -29.52 3.86
CA VAL A 96 -13.03 -29.46 5.27
C VAL A 96 -14.39 -30.10 5.44
N TRP A 97 -14.53 -30.99 6.42
CA TRP A 97 -15.81 -31.64 6.72
C TRP A 97 -15.98 -31.91 8.22
N GLY A 98 -17.24 -31.92 8.65
CA GLY A 98 -17.63 -32.34 9.99
C GLY A 98 -18.05 -33.81 9.99
N CYS A 99 -17.47 -34.61 10.87
CA CYS A 99 -17.89 -35.99 11.11
C CYS A 99 -19.25 -36.02 11.82
N SER A 100 -20.12 -36.92 11.39
CA SER A 100 -21.37 -37.23 12.09
C SER A 100 -21.10 -37.92 13.43
N TRP A 101 -22.06 -37.78 14.34
CA TRP A 101 -22.08 -38.55 15.60
C TRP A 101 -22.43 -40.02 15.37
N HIS A 102 -23.11 -40.31 14.25
CA HIS A 102 -23.45 -41.66 13.81
C HIS A 102 -22.64 -42.00 12.55
N PRO A 103 -21.75 -43.01 12.59
CA PRO A 103 -20.85 -43.33 11.46
C PRO A 103 -21.58 -43.56 10.12
N ASP A 104 -22.82 -44.01 10.18
CA ASP A 104 -23.63 -44.37 9.01
C ASP A 104 -24.28 -43.17 8.30
N GLU A 105 -24.26 -41.97 8.91
CA GLU A 105 -24.98 -40.78 8.39
C GLU A 105 -24.17 -39.90 7.44
N GLY A 106 -22.94 -40.28 7.08
CA GLY A 106 -22.06 -39.45 6.25
C GLY A 106 -21.65 -38.13 6.93
N PRO A 107 -20.93 -37.23 6.24
CA PRO A 107 -20.46 -36.00 6.87
C PRO A 107 -21.60 -35.01 7.13
N LEU A 108 -21.61 -34.37 8.32
CA LEU A 108 -22.57 -33.31 8.68
C LEU A 108 -22.52 -32.12 7.72
N PHE A 109 -21.33 -31.83 7.23
CA PHE A 109 -21.08 -30.89 6.16
C PHE A 109 -19.76 -31.26 5.48
N HIS A 110 -19.63 -30.93 4.20
CA HIS A 110 -18.40 -31.09 3.44
C HIS A 110 -18.27 -29.93 2.46
N ASN A 111 -17.13 -29.25 2.46
CA ASN A 111 -16.84 -28.20 1.49
C ASN A 111 -15.38 -28.24 1.06
N GLN A 112 -15.11 -27.71 -0.13
CA GLN A 112 -13.77 -27.60 -0.66
C GLN A 112 -13.57 -26.27 -1.39
N THR A 113 -12.37 -25.71 -1.31
CA THR A 113 -12.03 -24.43 -1.94
C THR A 113 -10.59 -24.44 -2.41
N SER A 114 -10.31 -23.79 -3.54
CA SER A 114 -8.95 -23.62 -4.04
C SER A 114 -8.23 -22.57 -3.20
N VAL A 115 -7.04 -22.91 -2.71
CA VAL A 115 -6.14 -22.01 -1.99
C VAL A 115 -4.80 -21.97 -2.71
N THR A 116 -4.11 -20.83 -2.66
CA THR A 116 -2.77 -20.71 -3.22
C THR A 116 -1.73 -20.99 -2.13
N VAL A 117 -0.76 -21.86 -2.40
CA VAL A 117 0.38 -22.10 -1.52
C VAL A 117 1.57 -21.29 -2.03
N ASP A 118 2.02 -20.33 -1.22
CA ASP A 118 3.26 -19.59 -1.44
C ASP A 118 4.42 -20.38 -0.84
N SER A 119 5.46 -20.64 -1.64
CA SER A 119 6.68 -21.32 -1.16
C SER A 119 7.53 -20.46 -0.23
N ARG A 120 7.27 -19.15 -0.14
CA ARG A 120 7.98 -18.24 0.77
C ARG A 120 7.51 -18.43 2.21
N GLY A 121 8.13 -19.37 2.90
CA GLY A 121 7.95 -19.61 4.33
C GLY A 121 8.73 -18.64 5.22
N ALA A 122 9.64 -17.85 4.65
CA ALA A 122 10.48 -16.89 5.36
C ALA A 122 10.85 -15.68 4.49
N SER A 123 11.28 -14.61 5.15
CA SER A 123 11.78 -13.36 4.55
C SER A 123 13.26 -13.18 4.87
N VAL A 124 14.01 -12.67 3.89
CA VAL A 124 15.45 -12.40 4.02
C VAL A 124 15.70 -10.90 3.88
N PHE A 125 16.42 -10.32 4.83
CA PHE A 125 16.87 -8.94 4.79
C PHE A 125 18.38 -8.89 4.68
N ILE A 126 18.89 -8.12 3.73
CA ILE A 126 20.33 -7.97 3.48
C ILE A 126 20.72 -6.55 3.86
N GLN A 127 21.71 -6.42 4.74
CA GLN A 127 22.27 -5.16 5.19
C GLN A 127 23.78 -5.11 4.93
N MET A 128 24.26 -3.95 4.50
CA MET A 128 25.69 -3.64 4.40
C MET A 128 26.08 -2.52 5.36
N ASP A 129 27.35 -2.42 5.77
CA ASP A 129 27.81 -1.36 6.68
C ASP A 129 27.74 0.04 6.04
N LYS A 130 27.90 0.12 4.72
CA LYS A 130 27.85 1.37 3.94
C LYS A 130 27.09 1.18 2.62
N PRO A 131 26.51 2.26 2.07
CA PRO A 131 25.93 2.24 0.73
C PRO A 131 26.98 2.40 -0.39
N VAL A 132 28.13 3.04 -0.10
CA VAL A 132 29.18 3.34 -1.09
C VAL A 132 30.55 2.91 -0.56
N TYR A 133 31.33 2.22 -1.39
CA TYR A 133 32.67 1.73 -1.07
C TYR A 133 33.72 2.26 -2.05
N ARG A 134 34.95 2.33 -1.56
CA ARG A 134 36.16 2.64 -2.33
C ARG A 134 36.91 1.36 -2.67
N PRO A 135 37.77 1.37 -3.71
CA PRO A 135 38.76 0.33 -3.90
C PRO A 135 39.52 -0.02 -2.61
N GLN A 136 39.89 -1.28 -2.44
CA GLN A 136 40.56 -1.84 -1.26
C GLN A 136 39.74 -1.87 0.05
N GLN A 137 38.50 -1.37 0.05
CA GLN A 137 37.64 -1.51 1.23
C GLN A 137 37.03 -2.90 1.33
N ARG A 138 36.65 -3.28 2.55
CA ARG A 138 35.91 -4.50 2.82
C ARG A 138 34.44 -4.16 3.00
N VAL A 139 33.58 -4.84 2.24
CA VAL A 139 32.12 -4.79 2.38
C VAL A 139 31.75 -5.74 3.52
N LEU A 140 31.15 -5.24 4.58
CA LEU A 140 30.61 -6.06 5.67
C LEU A 140 29.13 -6.26 5.44
N ILE A 141 28.67 -7.52 5.48
CA ILE A 141 27.31 -7.89 5.12
C ILE A 141 26.69 -8.70 6.26
N SER A 142 25.47 -8.34 6.62
CA SER A 142 24.63 -9.09 7.55
C SER A 142 23.32 -9.47 6.88
N ILE A 143 22.97 -10.74 6.97
CA ILE A 143 21.74 -11.32 6.45
C ILE A 143 20.88 -11.72 7.64
N PHE A 144 19.61 -11.30 7.63
CA PHE A 144 18.61 -11.64 8.64
C PHE A 144 17.48 -12.45 8.02
N THR A 145 17.17 -13.61 8.60
CA THR A 145 16.13 -14.51 8.14
C THR A 145 15.02 -14.63 9.19
N VAL A 146 13.78 -14.31 8.81
CA VAL A 146 12.62 -14.34 9.71
C VAL A 146 11.40 -14.99 9.08
N SER A 147 10.53 -15.54 9.90
CA SER A 147 9.22 -16.09 9.54
C SER A 147 8.17 -14.98 9.39
N PRO A 148 6.97 -15.30 8.85
CA PRO A 148 5.82 -14.40 8.79
C PRO A 148 5.41 -13.74 10.12
N ASP A 149 5.60 -14.42 11.24
CA ASP A 149 5.35 -13.91 12.58
C ASP A 149 6.57 -13.18 13.19
N LEU A 150 7.53 -12.81 12.34
CA LEU A 150 8.74 -12.04 12.67
C LEU A 150 9.66 -12.75 13.69
N ARG A 151 9.64 -14.08 13.70
CA ARG A 151 10.58 -14.88 14.50
C ARG A 151 11.79 -15.28 13.67
N PRO A 152 12.97 -15.44 14.28
CA PRO A 152 14.15 -15.90 13.55
C PRO A 152 14.00 -17.29 12.92
N VAL A 153 14.58 -17.48 11.74
CA VAL A 153 14.58 -18.75 10.99
C VAL A 153 16.00 -19.22 10.75
N ASP A 154 16.41 -20.29 11.44
CA ASP A 154 17.75 -20.88 11.32
C ASP A 154 17.83 -21.91 10.18
N GLN A 155 17.57 -21.45 8.95
CA GLN A 155 17.70 -22.27 7.75
C GLN A 155 18.97 -21.92 6.98
N GLN A 156 19.45 -22.92 6.24
CA GLN A 156 20.61 -22.78 5.39
C GLN A 156 20.28 -21.92 4.16
N LEU A 157 21.25 -21.09 3.75
CA LEU A 157 21.13 -20.21 2.60
C LEU A 157 22.41 -20.23 1.76
N ASP A 158 22.29 -19.87 0.49
CA ASP A 158 23.40 -19.61 -0.41
C ASP A 158 23.44 -18.12 -0.73
N ALA A 159 24.60 -17.59 -1.06
CA ALA A 159 24.75 -16.17 -1.34
C ALA A 159 25.86 -15.90 -2.34
N TYR A 160 25.73 -14.84 -3.14
CA TYR A 160 26.76 -14.48 -4.12
C TYR A 160 26.74 -12.99 -4.46
N ILE A 161 27.89 -12.48 -4.91
CA ILE A 161 28.05 -11.08 -5.34
C ILE A 161 28.29 -11.03 -6.85
N LEU A 162 27.58 -10.13 -7.52
CA LEU A 162 27.81 -9.77 -8.92
C LEU A 162 28.46 -8.38 -9.02
N ASP A 163 29.43 -8.26 -9.93
CA ASP A 163 29.97 -6.97 -10.35
C ASP A 163 28.99 -6.23 -11.29
N PRO A 164 29.24 -4.95 -11.62
CA PRO A 164 28.40 -4.16 -12.54
C PRO A 164 28.31 -4.74 -13.96
N ARG A 165 29.19 -5.68 -14.32
CA ARG A 165 29.17 -6.39 -15.61
C ARG A 165 28.40 -7.71 -15.54
N GLY A 166 27.79 -8.03 -14.40
CA GLY A 166 27.05 -9.27 -14.17
C GLY A 166 27.94 -10.48 -13.88
N SER A 167 29.24 -10.29 -13.67
CA SER A 167 30.18 -11.37 -13.36
C SER A 167 30.07 -11.75 -11.88
N ARG A 168 29.95 -13.06 -11.60
CA ARG A 168 29.90 -13.56 -10.22
C ARG A 168 31.30 -13.56 -9.60
N MET A 169 31.51 -12.67 -8.63
CA MET A 169 32.82 -12.40 -8.02
C MET A 169 33.11 -13.25 -6.79
N MET A 170 32.07 -13.61 -6.04
CA MET A 170 32.16 -14.45 -4.85
C MET A 170 30.86 -15.22 -4.68
N GLU A 171 30.97 -16.44 -4.18
CA GLU A 171 29.85 -17.33 -3.87
C GLU A 171 30.12 -18.04 -2.55
N TRP A 172 29.13 -18.02 -1.67
CA TRP A 172 29.10 -18.75 -0.42
C TRP A 172 27.96 -19.75 -0.48
N ARG A 173 28.29 -21.03 -0.29
CA ARG A 173 27.32 -22.12 -0.28
C ARG A 173 27.14 -22.67 1.12
N HIS A 174 25.93 -23.13 1.38
CA HIS A 174 25.53 -23.83 2.59
C HIS A 174 25.79 -23.03 3.87
N LEU A 175 25.56 -21.71 3.82
CA LEU A 175 25.71 -20.84 4.99
C LEU A 175 24.65 -21.17 6.02
N LYS A 176 25.10 -21.39 7.26
CA LYS A 176 24.21 -21.56 8.40
C LYS A 176 24.23 -20.29 9.26
N PRO A 177 23.07 -19.76 9.66
CA PRO A 177 22.99 -18.69 10.63
C PRO A 177 23.77 -19.03 11.91
N PHE A 178 24.54 -18.08 12.44
CA PHE A 178 25.35 -18.33 13.65
C PHE A 178 24.50 -18.30 14.92
N CYS A 179 23.49 -17.42 14.96
CA CYS A 179 22.40 -17.43 15.91
C CYS A 179 21.23 -16.67 15.31
N CYS A 180 20.02 -17.07 15.72
CA CYS A 180 18.90 -16.15 15.74
C CYS A 180 18.59 -15.62 14.32
N GLY A 181 18.72 -16.46 13.29
CA GLY A 181 18.50 -16.10 11.89
C GLY A 181 19.52 -15.11 11.31
N VAL A 182 20.67 -14.88 11.97
CA VAL A 182 21.69 -13.93 11.49
C VAL A 182 22.88 -14.66 10.87
N THR A 183 23.26 -14.23 9.67
CA THR A 183 24.49 -14.68 8.99
C THR A 183 25.35 -13.47 8.63
N ASN A 184 26.60 -13.48 9.10
CA ASN A 184 27.55 -12.41 8.82
C ASN A 184 28.62 -12.89 7.83
N MET A 185 29.01 -12.01 6.91
CA MET A 185 30.05 -12.28 5.93
C MET A 185 30.77 -10.99 5.52
N SER A 186 31.87 -11.15 4.79
CA SER A 186 32.63 -10.01 4.29
C SER A 186 33.22 -10.28 2.93
N PHE A 187 33.25 -9.24 2.09
CA PHE A 187 33.84 -9.29 0.75
C PHE A 187 34.91 -8.19 0.59
N PRO A 188 36.19 -8.55 0.40
CA PRO A 188 37.23 -7.57 0.14
C PRO A 188 37.18 -7.08 -1.32
N LEU A 189 37.11 -5.77 -1.54
CA LEU A 189 37.23 -5.18 -2.87
C LEU A 189 38.70 -5.16 -3.31
N SER A 190 38.92 -5.40 -4.60
CA SER A 190 40.23 -5.28 -5.24
C SER A 190 40.76 -3.84 -5.18
N ASP A 191 42.04 -3.65 -5.49
CA ASP A 191 42.67 -2.34 -5.71
C ASP A 191 42.20 -1.68 -7.00
N GLN A 192 41.81 -2.48 -7.99
CA GLN A 192 41.22 -2.04 -9.26
C GLN A 192 39.87 -2.73 -9.51
N PRO A 193 38.84 -2.46 -8.70
CA PRO A 193 37.52 -3.03 -8.89
C PRO A 193 36.81 -2.33 -10.06
N VAL A 194 35.82 -3.01 -10.64
CA VAL A 194 34.88 -2.37 -11.56
C VAL A 194 34.07 -1.34 -10.77
N LEU A 195 34.08 -0.09 -11.25
CA LEU A 195 33.29 0.97 -10.66
C LEU A 195 31.83 0.87 -11.13
N GLY A 196 30.89 1.24 -10.26
CA GLY A 196 29.45 1.21 -10.53
C GLY A 196 28.67 0.48 -9.45
N GLU A 197 27.45 0.05 -9.81
CA GLU A 197 26.53 -0.65 -8.92
C GLU A 197 26.80 -2.16 -8.89
N TRP A 198 27.04 -2.69 -7.71
CA TRP A 198 27.24 -4.11 -7.43
C TRP A 198 26.00 -4.69 -6.74
N PHE A 199 25.77 -5.99 -6.91
CA PHE A 199 24.61 -6.67 -6.32
C PHE A 199 25.02 -7.84 -5.44
N MET A 200 24.47 -7.87 -4.23
CA MET A 200 24.47 -9.03 -3.36
C MET A 200 23.17 -9.80 -3.55
N PHE A 201 23.26 -11.10 -3.76
CA PHE A 201 22.14 -12.01 -3.85
C PHE A 201 22.20 -13.05 -2.73
N VAL A 202 21.04 -13.40 -2.20
CA VAL A 202 20.85 -14.48 -1.23
C VAL A 202 19.75 -15.38 -1.75
N GLU A 203 20.04 -16.67 -1.81
CA GLU A 203 19.11 -17.72 -2.20
C GLU A 203 18.72 -18.56 -0.97
N MET A 204 17.42 -18.65 -0.73
CA MET A 204 16.86 -19.44 0.38
C MET A 204 15.49 -19.98 -0.04
N GLN A 205 15.25 -21.28 0.18
CA GLN A 205 13.99 -21.95 -0.21
C GLN A 205 13.64 -21.81 -1.71
N GLY A 206 14.65 -21.70 -2.59
CA GLY A 206 14.44 -21.48 -4.04
C GLY A 206 14.00 -20.06 -4.40
N HIS A 207 14.03 -19.12 -3.45
CA HIS A 207 13.77 -17.70 -3.67
C HIS A 207 15.05 -16.91 -3.59
N VAL A 208 15.17 -15.90 -4.47
CA VAL A 208 16.34 -15.04 -4.56
C VAL A 208 15.98 -13.64 -4.07
N TYR A 209 16.78 -13.12 -3.14
CA TYR A 209 16.68 -11.80 -2.55
C TYR A 209 17.93 -11.01 -2.92
N ASN A 210 17.80 -9.71 -3.16
CA ASN A 210 18.93 -8.90 -3.58
C ASN A 210 19.02 -7.55 -2.87
N LYS A 211 20.23 -6.99 -2.84
CA LYS A 211 20.51 -5.65 -2.37
C LYS A 211 21.73 -5.10 -3.08
N SER A 212 21.64 -3.86 -3.57
CA SER A 212 22.75 -3.21 -4.25
C SER A 212 23.60 -2.35 -3.32
N PHE A 213 24.86 -2.15 -3.72
CA PHE A 213 25.80 -1.20 -3.14
C PHE A 213 26.67 -0.62 -4.25
N GLU A 214 27.22 0.57 -4.05
CA GLU A 214 27.99 1.26 -5.09
C GLU A 214 29.49 1.24 -4.81
N VAL A 215 30.30 1.02 -5.84
CA VAL A 215 31.76 1.12 -5.78
C VAL A 215 32.21 2.27 -6.67
N GLN A 216 32.80 3.28 -6.06
CA GLN A 216 33.29 4.45 -6.78
C GLN A 216 34.72 4.79 -6.36
N LYS A 217 35.47 5.41 -7.27
CA LYS A 217 36.74 6.05 -6.95
C LYS A 217 36.44 7.35 -6.21
N TYR A 218 36.22 7.24 -4.90
CA TYR A 218 35.83 8.39 -4.10
C TYR A 218 37.01 9.36 -3.96
N VAL A 219 36.91 10.52 -4.60
CA VAL A 219 37.65 11.71 -4.19
C VAL A 219 36.79 12.40 -3.15
N VAL A 220 37.31 12.59 -1.94
CA VAL A 220 36.61 13.37 -0.92
C VAL A 220 36.40 14.78 -1.49
N PRO A 221 35.15 15.23 -1.68
CA PRO A 221 34.92 16.59 -2.13
C PRO A 221 35.52 17.55 -1.08
N LYS A 222 36.26 18.56 -1.53
CA LYS A 222 36.91 19.51 -0.61
C LYS A 222 35.90 20.32 0.20
N PHE A 223 34.71 20.49 -0.35
CA PHE A 223 33.59 21.15 0.30
C PHE A 223 32.27 20.49 -0.08
N GLU A 224 31.30 20.58 0.82
CA GLU A 224 29.92 20.17 0.62
C GLU A 224 29.14 21.29 -0.07
N LEU A 225 28.31 20.92 -1.04
CA LEU A 225 27.38 21.83 -1.73
C LEU A 225 25.95 21.30 -1.57
N LEU A 226 25.09 22.07 -0.94
CA LEU A 226 23.70 21.70 -0.65
C LEU A 226 22.74 22.73 -1.23
N ILE A 227 21.72 22.27 -1.96
CA ILE A 227 20.60 23.09 -2.42
C ILE A 227 19.45 22.88 -1.44
N ARG A 228 18.87 23.98 -0.95
CA ARG A 228 17.66 23.98 -0.12
C ARG A 228 16.57 24.76 -0.82
N PRO A 229 15.77 24.10 -1.66
CA PRO A 229 14.63 24.73 -2.30
C PRO A 229 13.41 24.78 -1.35
N PRO A 230 12.33 25.48 -1.73
CA PRO A 230 11.04 25.35 -1.04
C PRO A 230 10.49 23.94 -1.17
N ARG A 231 9.54 23.57 -0.28
CA ARG A 231 8.95 22.22 -0.28
C ARG A 231 8.12 21.92 -1.53
N TYR A 232 7.46 22.93 -2.06
CA TYR A 232 6.63 22.91 -3.26
C TYR A 232 6.36 24.37 -3.66
N ILE A 233 5.99 24.59 -4.92
CA ILE A 233 5.61 25.92 -5.39
C ILE A 233 4.13 26.18 -5.08
N ARG A 234 3.88 27.22 -4.29
CA ARG A 234 2.55 27.63 -3.79
C ARG A 234 1.77 28.45 -4.80
N ASP A 235 2.48 29.33 -5.50
CA ASP A 235 1.92 30.28 -6.45
C ASP A 235 2.81 30.33 -7.68
N LEU A 236 2.22 30.08 -8.86
CA LEU A 236 2.94 30.07 -10.13
C LEU A 236 3.31 31.48 -10.59
N ASP A 237 2.62 32.51 -10.11
CA ASP A 237 2.84 33.91 -10.46
C ASP A 237 3.82 34.64 -9.52
N ALA A 238 4.15 34.02 -8.38
CA ALA A 238 5.13 34.54 -7.44
C ALA A 238 6.47 33.81 -7.57
N CYS A 239 7.56 34.50 -7.22
CA CYS A 239 8.86 33.86 -7.07
C CYS A 239 9.04 33.39 -5.62
N GLU A 240 9.54 32.16 -5.46
CA GLU A 240 9.91 31.63 -4.15
C GLU A 240 11.42 31.68 -3.93
N THR A 241 11.86 31.61 -2.68
CA THR A 241 13.28 31.67 -2.33
C THR A 241 13.85 30.27 -2.10
N GLY A 242 14.90 29.92 -2.85
CA GLY A 242 15.79 28.80 -2.56
C GLY A 242 17.13 29.30 -2.02
N SER A 243 17.89 28.44 -1.35
CA SER A 243 19.24 28.77 -0.86
C SER A 243 20.26 27.71 -1.26
N VAL A 244 21.48 28.12 -1.57
CA VAL A 244 22.62 27.24 -1.82
C VAL A 244 23.64 27.44 -0.70
N TRP A 245 24.07 26.34 -0.09
CA TRP A 245 25.03 26.32 1.01
C TRP A 245 26.30 25.61 0.55
N ALA A 246 27.45 26.26 0.73
CA ALA A 246 28.76 25.75 0.36
C ALA A 246 29.73 25.86 1.55
N ARG A 247 30.19 24.72 2.07
CA ARG A 247 31.03 24.67 3.28
C ARG A 247 32.14 23.65 3.12
N TYR A 248 33.38 24.06 3.41
CA TYR A 248 34.51 23.15 3.42
C TYR A 248 34.32 22.02 4.44
N THR A 249 34.95 20.87 4.20
CA THR A 249 34.88 19.71 5.12
C THR A 249 35.38 20.02 6.53
N PHE A 250 36.24 21.03 6.69
CA PHE A 250 36.72 21.57 7.97
C PHE A 250 35.84 22.71 8.54
N GLY A 251 34.65 22.95 7.97
CA GLY A 251 33.60 23.80 8.53
C GLY A 251 33.62 25.28 8.13
N LYS A 252 34.63 25.77 7.41
CA LYS A 252 34.68 27.18 6.96
C LYS A 252 33.77 27.43 5.74
N PRO A 253 33.23 28.65 5.58
CA PRO A 253 32.42 29.01 4.42
C PRO A 253 33.26 29.02 3.14
N VAL A 254 32.69 28.53 2.04
CA VAL A 254 33.32 28.60 0.72
C VAL A 254 33.08 29.99 0.13
N SER A 255 34.16 30.63 -0.34
CA SER A 255 34.08 31.87 -1.12
C SER A 255 34.35 31.56 -2.59
N GLY A 256 33.51 32.06 -3.49
CA GLY A 256 33.62 31.76 -4.91
C GLY A 256 32.49 32.31 -5.77
N THR A 257 32.36 31.73 -6.97
CA THR A 257 31.29 32.03 -7.93
C THR A 257 30.29 30.88 -7.95
N LEU A 258 29.01 31.21 -7.79
CA LEU A 258 27.87 30.30 -7.87
C LEU A 258 27.14 30.51 -9.20
N ALA A 259 27.04 29.47 -10.01
CA ALA A 259 26.21 29.40 -11.20
C ALA A 259 25.03 28.47 -10.94
N ILE A 260 23.80 28.95 -11.19
CA ILE A 260 22.56 28.20 -11.01
C ILE A 260 21.86 28.11 -12.37
N ASN A 261 21.47 26.90 -12.76
CA ASN A 261 20.62 26.64 -13.92
C ASN A 261 19.35 25.95 -13.44
N MET A 262 18.19 26.54 -13.71
CA MET A 262 16.89 26.04 -13.28
C MET A 262 15.97 25.82 -14.47
N THR A 263 15.18 24.76 -14.45
CA THR A 263 14.06 24.57 -15.38
C THR A 263 12.91 23.85 -14.70
N VAL A 264 11.75 23.79 -15.34
CA VAL A 264 10.60 23.00 -14.88
C VAL A 264 10.47 21.80 -15.80
N ASN A 265 10.50 20.59 -15.23
CA ASN A 265 10.32 19.35 -15.95
C ASN A 265 8.96 18.74 -15.58
N GLY A 266 8.06 18.63 -16.55
CA GLY A 266 6.75 18.00 -16.45
C GLY A 266 6.76 16.57 -17.01
N VAL A 267 6.00 15.67 -16.37
CA VAL A 267 5.75 14.34 -16.90
C VAL A 267 4.36 14.34 -17.54
N GLY A 268 4.31 14.47 -18.87
CA GLY A 268 3.08 14.35 -19.64
C GLY A 268 2.84 12.91 -20.11
N TYR A 269 1.59 12.60 -20.47
CA TYR A 269 1.19 11.27 -20.99
C TYR A 269 1.81 10.96 -22.37
N TYR A 270 2.07 11.98 -23.19
CA TYR A 270 2.61 11.84 -24.55
C TYR A 270 4.04 12.36 -24.72
N SER A 271 4.45 13.36 -23.93
CA SER A 271 5.81 13.89 -23.95
C SER A 271 6.21 14.44 -22.59
N HIS A 272 7.51 14.40 -22.30
CA HIS A 272 8.07 15.18 -21.22
C HIS A 272 8.05 16.65 -21.62
N GLU A 273 7.43 17.49 -20.79
CA GLU A 273 7.44 18.94 -20.99
C GLU A 273 8.70 19.49 -20.31
N VAL A 274 9.66 19.99 -21.10
CA VAL A 274 10.84 20.67 -20.57
C VAL A 274 10.62 22.16 -20.73
N GLY A 275 10.61 22.86 -19.60
CA GLY A 275 10.51 24.30 -19.52
C GLY A 275 11.73 25.02 -20.08
N ARG A 276 11.64 26.35 -20.13
CA ARG A 276 12.76 27.20 -20.53
C ARG A 276 13.79 27.24 -19.40
N PRO A 277 15.07 26.95 -19.68
CA PRO A 277 16.11 27.06 -18.68
C PRO A 277 16.38 28.52 -18.33
N VAL A 278 16.51 28.79 -17.04
CA VAL A 278 16.88 30.09 -16.47
C VAL A 278 18.24 29.96 -15.81
N PHE A 279 19.21 30.73 -16.31
CA PHE A 279 20.56 30.75 -15.78
C PHE A 279 20.82 32.01 -14.95
N ARG A 280 21.45 31.85 -13.78
CA ARG A 280 21.89 32.96 -12.92
C ARG A 280 23.31 32.71 -12.42
N SER A 281 24.11 33.75 -12.33
CA SER A 281 25.47 33.70 -11.79
C SER A 281 25.69 34.81 -10.77
N THR A 282 26.21 34.45 -9.59
CA THR A 282 26.41 35.35 -8.45
C THR A 282 27.66 34.95 -7.65
N LYS A 283 28.11 35.80 -6.73
CA LYS A 283 29.15 35.42 -5.75
C LYS A 283 28.50 34.72 -4.56
N ILE A 284 29.20 33.75 -3.98
CA ILE A 284 28.79 33.04 -2.75
C ILE A 284 29.86 33.19 -1.68
N LEU A 285 29.41 33.39 -0.44
CA LEU A 285 30.22 33.29 0.77
C LEU A 285 29.49 32.42 1.79
N GLY A 286 29.74 31.12 1.77
CA GLY A 286 29.11 30.15 2.64
C GLY A 286 27.66 29.81 2.28
N SER A 287 26.81 30.81 2.08
CA SER A 287 25.42 30.64 1.65
C SER A 287 25.00 31.75 0.70
N GLN A 288 24.10 31.47 -0.23
CA GLN A 288 23.50 32.47 -1.11
C GLN A 288 22.06 32.09 -1.46
N ASP A 289 21.16 33.07 -1.36
CA ASP A 289 19.76 32.91 -1.73
C ASP A 289 19.54 33.25 -3.21
N PHE A 290 18.56 32.57 -3.82
CA PHE A 290 18.15 32.79 -5.20
C PHE A 290 16.63 32.70 -5.35
N ALA A 291 16.10 33.40 -6.33
CA ALA A 291 14.67 33.40 -6.63
C ALA A 291 14.34 32.33 -7.68
N ILE A 292 13.30 31.54 -7.38
CA ILE A 292 12.71 30.51 -8.23
C ILE A 292 11.38 31.08 -8.75
N CYS A 293 11.41 31.62 -9.97
CA CYS A 293 10.25 32.20 -10.64
C CYS A 293 9.72 31.20 -11.67
N VAL A 294 8.74 30.38 -11.29
CA VAL A 294 8.23 29.29 -12.14
C VAL A 294 7.61 29.79 -13.45
N ARG A 295 6.97 30.96 -13.41
CA ARG A 295 6.41 31.61 -14.60
C ARG A 295 7.40 31.81 -15.74
N ASP A 296 8.68 32.07 -15.42
CA ASP A 296 9.73 32.29 -16.42
C ASP A 296 10.20 30.97 -17.07
N MET A 297 9.98 29.85 -16.37
CA MET A 297 10.42 28.52 -16.77
C MET A 297 9.30 27.72 -17.45
N MET A 298 8.03 27.91 -17.07
CA MET A 298 6.93 27.11 -17.63
C MET A 298 6.65 27.46 -19.11
N PRO A 299 6.39 26.44 -19.97
CA PRO A 299 5.96 26.69 -21.33
C PRO A 299 4.57 27.36 -21.37
N ALA A 300 4.27 28.06 -22.47
CA ALA A 300 2.94 28.64 -22.67
C ALA A 300 1.92 27.53 -22.99
N GLY A 301 0.69 27.64 -22.47
CA GLY A 301 -0.40 26.71 -22.80
C GLY A 301 -0.42 25.39 -22.03
N VAL A 302 0.30 25.31 -20.89
CA VAL A 302 0.32 24.12 -20.02
C VAL A 302 -1.09 23.70 -19.57
N PRO A 303 -1.46 22.41 -19.58
CA PRO A 303 -2.79 21.95 -19.15
C PRO A 303 -3.08 22.17 -17.66
N GLU A 304 -4.37 22.26 -17.27
CA GLU A 304 -4.78 22.41 -15.86
C GLU A 304 -4.40 21.24 -14.94
N HIS A 305 -4.13 20.07 -15.53
CA HIS A 305 -3.70 18.87 -14.81
C HIS A 305 -2.17 18.70 -14.79
N PHE A 306 -1.42 19.73 -15.18
CA PHE A 306 0.03 19.67 -15.22
C PHE A 306 0.63 19.36 -13.85
N ARG A 307 1.56 18.40 -13.86
CA ARG A 307 2.41 18.05 -12.72
C ARG A 307 3.86 17.98 -13.20
N GLY A 308 4.72 18.74 -12.55
CA GLY A 308 6.14 18.77 -12.81
C GLY A 308 6.96 19.01 -11.55
N ARG A 309 8.26 19.20 -11.76
CA ARG A 309 9.24 19.51 -10.71
C ARG A 309 10.18 20.59 -11.20
N VAL A 310 10.63 21.45 -10.28
CA VAL A 310 11.75 22.35 -10.55
C VAL A 310 13.04 21.52 -10.49
N SER A 311 13.82 21.56 -11.56
CA SER A 311 15.15 20.97 -11.62
C SER A 311 16.20 22.07 -11.51
N ILE A 312 17.07 21.97 -10.50
CA ILE A 312 18.03 22.99 -10.11
C ILE A 312 19.43 22.37 -10.16
N TRP A 313 20.28 22.89 -11.04
CA TRP A 313 21.72 22.60 -11.06
C TRP A 313 22.47 23.79 -10.46
N ALA A 314 23.26 23.55 -9.42
CA ALA A 314 24.13 24.54 -8.80
C ALA A 314 25.59 24.12 -8.97
N THR A 315 26.42 25.01 -9.48
CA THR A 315 27.87 24.83 -9.61
C THR A 315 28.59 25.92 -8.83
N VAL A 316 29.47 25.53 -7.92
CA VAL A 316 30.32 26.47 -7.17
C VAL A 316 31.76 26.26 -7.57
N ALA A 317 32.40 27.35 -8.01
CA ALA A 317 33.84 27.44 -8.23
C ALA A 317 34.45 28.30 -7.12
N SER A 318 35.22 27.68 -6.22
CA SER A 318 35.88 28.37 -5.11
C SER A 318 37.13 29.10 -5.57
N VAL A 319 37.54 30.10 -4.78
CA VAL A 319 38.75 30.90 -5.03
C VAL A 319 40.05 30.08 -5.04
N ASP A 320 40.05 28.91 -4.40
CA ASP A 320 41.20 27.98 -4.37
C ASP A 320 41.27 27.05 -5.61
N GLY A 321 40.42 27.29 -6.61
CA GLY A 321 40.36 26.51 -7.86
C GLY A 321 39.54 25.22 -7.77
N SER A 322 38.96 24.91 -6.61
CA SER A 322 38.11 23.73 -6.45
C SER A 322 36.71 23.97 -7.02
N GLN A 323 36.09 22.92 -7.56
CA GLN A 323 34.72 22.99 -8.09
C GLN A 323 33.87 21.86 -7.52
N GLN A 324 32.59 22.16 -7.29
CA GLN A 324 31.57 21.19 -6.93
C GLN A 324 30.25 21.51 -7.63
N VAL A 325 29.47 20.47 -7.87
CA VAL A 325 28.15 20.55 -8.51
C VAL A 325 27.14 19.82 -7.63
N ALA A 326 25.96 20.41 -7.50
CA ALA A 326 24.81 19.80 -6.85
C ALA A 326 23.60 19.88 -7.78
N PHE A 327 22.72 18.89 -7.66
CA PHE A 327 21.48 18.80 -8.41
C PHE A 327 20.33 18.52 -7.44
N ASP A 328 19.20 19.20 -7.65
CA ASP A 328 17.95 18.96 -6.94
C ASP A 328 16.78 18.96 -7.92
N ASP A 329 15.89 17.98 -7.80
CA ASP A 329 14.61 17.90 -8.52
C ASP A 329 13.43 17.66 -7.56
N SER A 330 13.58 18.02 -6.29
CA SER A 330 12.67 17.60 -5.23
C SER A 330 11.43 18.48 -5.12
N THR A 331 11.42 19.66 -5.76
CA THR A 331 10.36 20.67 -5.60
C THR A 331 9.23 20.49 -6.62
N PRO A 332 8.06 19.98 -6.24
CA PRO A 332 6.93 19.82 -7.15
C PRO A 332 6.31 21.16 -7.54
N VAL A 333 5.80 21.20 -8.77
CA VAL A 333 5.07 22.30 -9.39
C VAL A 333 3.78 21.74 -9.97
N GLN A 334 2.64 22.28 -9.55
CA GLN A 334 1.32 21.86 -10.02
C GLN A 334 0.45 23.08 -10.27
N ARG A 335 -0.44 23.01 -11.27
CA ARG A 335 -1.45 24.06 -11.49
C ARG A 335 -2.57 24.02 -10.46
N GLN A 336 -2.96 22.82 -10.04
CA GLN A 336 -3.88 22.62 -8.93
C GLN A 336 -3.03 22.38 -7.69
N LEU A 337 -3.11 23.30 -6.73
CA LEU A 337 -2.28 23.23 -5.52
C LEU A 337 -2.73 22.11 -4.57
N VAL A 338 -3.99 21.69 -4.68
CA VAL A 338 -4.58 20.67 -3.80
C VAL A 338 -4.99 19.47 -4.63
N ASP A 339 -4.45 18.31 -4.28
CA ASP A 339 -4.86 17.01 -4.81
C ASP A 339 -6.03 16.46 -3.97
N ILE A 340 -7.10 16.05 -4.64
CA ILE A 340 -8.27 15.41 -4.02
C ILE A 340 -8.21 13.90 -4.23
N ARG A 341 -8.31 13.12 -3.15
CA ARG A 341 -8.40 11.66 -3.19
C ARG A 341 -9.49 11.16 -2.26
N TYR A 342 -10.23 10.13 -2.67
CA TYR A 342 -11.09 9.41 -1.74
C TYR A 342 -10.23 8.44 -0.94
N SER A 343 -10.39 8.45 0.39
CA SER A 343 -9.64 7.58 1.28
C SER A 343 -9.87 6.11 0.94
N ARG A 344 -8.92 5.23 1.29
CA ARG A 344 -9.05 3.77 1.11
C ARG A 344 -10.24 3.20 1.87
N ASP A 345 -10.66 3.85 2.94
CA ASP A 345 -11.82 3.45 3.74
C ASP A 345 -13.15 3.83 3.08
N THR A 346 -13.15 4.76 2.12
CA THR A 346 -14.31 5.14 1.32
C THR A 346 -14.61 4.04 0.30
N ARG A 347 -15.58 3.19 0.63
CA ARG A 347 -15.91 1.98 -0.15
C ARG A 347 -16.55 2.30 -1.49
N ARG A 348 -16.13 1.65 -2.57
CA ARG A 348 -16.75 1.78 -3.90
C ARG A 348 -18.14 1.14 -4.03
N GLN A 349 -18.70 0.65 -2.93
CA GLN A 349 -20.00 0.00 -2.90
C GLN A 349 -20.82 0.58 -1.76
N PHE A 350 -22.09 0.86 -2.03
CA PHE A 350 -23.05 1.31 -1.02
C PHE A 350 -24.12 0.26 -0.76
N LYS A 351 -24.78 0.36 0.39
CA LYS A 351 -25.91 -0.51 0.76
C LYS A 351 -27.20 0.30 0.60
N PRO A 352 -28.06 -0.05 -0.36
CA PRO A 352 -29.29 0.72 -0.61
C PRO A 352 -30.15 0.84 0.66
N GLY A 353 -30.71 2.03 0.89
CA GLY A 353 -31.51 2.38 2.07
C GLY A 353 -30.72 2.72 3.33
N LEU A 354 -29.42 2.44 3.38
CA LEU A 354 -28.57 2.76 4.54
C LEU A 354 -27.72 4.02 4.31
N ALA A 355 -27.22 4.59 5.40
CA ALA A 355 -26.30 5.72 5.35
C ALA A 355 -24.97 5.33 4.70
N TYR A 356 -24.41 6.23 3.90
CA TYR A 356 -23.11 6.04 3.29
C TYR A 356 -22.14 7.09 3.82
N VAL A 357 -21.07 6.61 4.48
CA VAL A 357 -20.04 7.46 5.07
C VAL A 357 -18.79 7.33 4.21
N GLY A 358 -18.15 8.47 3.92
CA GLY A 358 -16.89 8.52 3.21
C GLY A 358 -15.97 9.60 3.76
N THR A 359 -14.70 9.49 3.42
CA THR A 359 -13.67 10.48 3.73
C THR A 359 -12.92 10.85 2.46
N VAL A 360 -12.74 12.15 2.27
CA VAL A 360 -11.88 12.75 1.25
C VAL A 360 -10.60 13.20 1.91
N GLU A 361 -9.48 12.81 1.32
CA GLU A 361 -8.12 13.23 1.64
C GLU A 361 -7.70 14.34 0.68
N LEU A 362 -7.18 15.43 1.24
CA LEU A 362 -6.66 16.60 0.53
C LEU A 362 -5.18 16.74 0.89
N CYS A 363 -4.33 16.76 -0.13
CA CYS A 363 -2.89 16.91 0.04
C CYS A 363 -2.35 18.07 -0.79
N TYR A 364 -1.32 18.74 -0.26
CA TYR A 364 -0.46 19.62 -1.05
C TYR A 364 0.51 18.79 -1.92
N PRO A 365 1.22 19.41 -2.88
CA PRO A 365 2.05 18.69 -3.84
C PRO A 365 3.22 17.91 -3.21
N ASP A 366 3.65 18.30 -2.01
CA ASP A 366 4.67 17.61 -1.21
C ASP A 366 4.12 16.43 -0.40
N GLY A 367 2.81 16.13 -0.51
CA GLY A 367 2.11 15.08 0.22
C GLY A 367 1.65 15.48 1.62
N SER A 368 1.95 16.69 2.08
CA SER A 368 1.46 17.18 3.37
C SER A 368 -0.06 17.41 3.33
N PRO A 369 -0.77 17.25 4.47
CA PRO A 369 -2.22 17.45 4.52
C PRO A 369 -2.59 18.91 4.22
N ALA A 370 -3.56 19.11 3.31
CA ALA A 370 -4.04 20.43 2.93
C ALA A 370 -5.14 20.92 3.89
N GLU A 371 -4.81 21.88 4.75
CA GLU A 371 -5.70 22.44 5.77
C GLU A 371 -6.39 23.73 5.30
N GLY A 372 -7.59 24.01 5.82
CA GLY A 372 -8.33 25.24 5.50
C GLY A 372 -8.86 25.27 4.07
N VAL A 373 -8.96 24.11 3.42
CA VAL A 373 -9.50 23.96 2.06
C VAL A 373 -10.98 23.66 2.18
N THR A 374 -11.82 24.50 1.58
CA THR A 374 -13.26 24.24 1.46
C THR A 374 -13.50 23.37 0.23
N VAL A 375 -14.19 22.24 0.44
CA VAL A 375 -14.61 21.35 -0.64
C VAL A 375 -16.11 21.15 -0.61
N GLN A 376 -16.66 20.98 -1.80
CA GLN A 376 -18.04 20.57 -2.02
C GLN A 376 -18.05 19.11 -2.43
N VAL A 377 -18.83 18.29 -1.71
CA VAL A 377 -19.09 16.88 -2.04
C VAL A 377 -20.54 16.78 -2.50
N LYS A 378 -20.74 16.21 -3.68
CA LYS A 378 -22.05 15.89 -4.26
C LYS A 378 -22.20 14.40 -4.47
N ALA A 379 -23.42 13.90 -4.35
CA ALA A 379 -23.77 12.55 -4.76
C ALA A 379 -24.94 12.59 -5.75
N GLU A 380 -24.73 12.01 -6.93
CA GLU A 380 -25.66 12.10 -8.05
C GLU A 380 -26.02 10.71 -8.58
N LEU A 381 -27.30 10.42 -8.75
CA LEU A 381 -27.77 9.19 -9.42
C LEU A 381 -27.62 9.31 -10.94
N THR A 382 -27.95 10.49 -11.44
CA THR A 382 -27.73 10.94 -12.82
C THR A 382 -27.28 12.40 -12.79
N PRO A 383 -26.72 12.96 -13.87
CA PRO A 383 -26.29 14.37 -13.89
C PRO A 383 -27.39 15.40 -13.60
N LYS A 384 -28.66 14.99 -13.56
CA LYS A 384 -29.82 15.84 -13.22
C LYS A 384 -30.45 15.49 -11.87
N ASP A 385 -30.00 14.42 -11.22
CA ASP A 385 -30.59 13.86 -10.01
C ASP A 385 -29.55 13.83 -8.90
N ASN A 386 -29.41 14.99 -8.25
CA ASN A 386 -28.53 15.20 -7.13
C ASN A 386 -29.27 14.87 -5.83
N ILE A 387 -28.79 13.86 -5.11
CA ILE A 387 -29.40 13.36 -3.88
C ILE A 387 -28.71 13.89 -2.61
N TYR A 388 -27.54 14.52 -2.75
CA TYR A 388 -26.78 15.03 -1.61
C TYR A 388 -25.79 16.11 -2.02
N THR A 389 -25.69 17.18 -1.24
CA THR A 389 -24.62 18.17 -1.37
C THR A 389 -24.21 18.65 0.01
N SER A 390 -22.91 18.68 0.26
CA SER A 390 -22.34 19.27 1.47
C SER A 390 -21.09 20.07 1.15
N GLU A 391 -20.89 21.15 1.88
CA GLU A 391 -19.63 21.88 1.89
C GLU A 391 -18.98 21.75 3.27
N SER A 392 -17.67 21.53 3.27
CA SER A 392 -16.92 21.34 4.51
C SER A 392 -15.48 21.80 4.32
N VAL A 393 -14.89 22.25 5.42
CA VAL A 393 -13.50 22.71 5.46
C VAL A 393 -12.64 21.58 5.98
N SER A 394 -11.52 21.34 5.31
CA SER A 394 -10.58 20.30 5.70
C SER A 394 -9.90 20.58 7.05
N ARG A 395 -9.79 19.52 7.86
CA ARG A 395 -9.03 19.51 9.12
C ARG A 395 -8.02 18.39 9.06
N GLY A 396 -6.73 18.71 9.22
CA GLY A 396 -5.66 17.73 9.04
C GLY A 396 -5.66 17.08 7.65
N GLY A 397 -6.10 17.81 6.61
CA GLY A 397 -6.21 17.27 5.24
C GLY A 397 -7.38 16.32 5.01
N LEU A 398 -8.31 16.20 5.95
CA LEU A 398 -9.45 15.28 5.85
C LEU A 398 -10.78 16.02 5.84
N VAL A 399 -11.70 15.51 5.03
CA VAL A 399 -13.12 15.91 5.01
C VAL A 399 -13.97 14.64 5.04
N GLY A 400 -14.64 14.42 6.17
CA GLY A 400 -15.67 13.38 6.29
C GLY A 400 -17.00 13.88 5.73
N PHE A 401 -17.76 13.00 5.10
CA PHE A 401 -19.13 13.26 4.67
C PHE A 401 -20.01 12.04 4.96
N GLU A 402 -21.30 12.30 5.19
CA GLU A 402 -22.30 11.27 5.46
C GLU A 402 -23.55 11.56 4.63
N ILE A 403 -23.87 10.63 3.74
CA ILE A 403 -25.10 10.62 2.97
C ILE A 403 -26.12 9.84 3.80
N PRO A 404 -27.17 10.47 4.37
CA PRO A 404 -28.03 9.82 5.36
C PRO A 404 -28.75 8.56 4.86
N SER A 405 -29.13 8.53 3.57
CA SER A 405 -29.69 7.35 2.93
C SER A 405 -29.54 7.47 1.42
N ILE A 406 -29.14 6.37 0.77
CA ILE A 406 -29.16 6.26 -0.70
C ILE A 406 -30.43 5.50 -1.10
N PRO A 407 -31.21 5.96 -2.10
CA PRO A 407 -32.47 5.32 -2.49
C PRO A 407 -32.33 3.81 -2.75
N THR A 408 -33.32 3.02 -2.33
CA THR A 408 -33.30 1.56 -2.46
C THR A 408 -33.29 1.07 -3.91
N SER A 409 -33.82 1.87 -4.84
CA SER A 409 -33.81 1.61 -6.27
C SER A 409 -32.46 1.91 -6.95
N ALA A 410 -31.58 2.66 -6.29
CA ALA A 410 -30.32 3.10 -6.88
C ALA A 410 -29.38 1.92 -7.14
N GLN A 411 -28.87 1.84 -8.37
CA GLN A 411 -27.83 0.87 -8.74
C GLN A 411 -26.44 1.49 -8.78
N HIS A 412 -26.36 2.78 -9.08
CA HIS A 412 -25.13 3.54 -9.19
C HIS A 412 -25.30 4.92 -8.58
N VAL A 413 -24.24 5.44 -7.98
CA VAL A 413 -24.13 6.82 -7.47
C VAL A 413 -22.77 7.36 -7.89
N TRP A 414 -22.72 8.59 -8.38
CA TRP A 414 -21.49 9.32 -8.69
C TRP A 414 -21.20 10.29 -7.56
N LEU A 415 -20.09 10.09 -6.86
CA LEU A 415 -19.57 11.12 -5.97
C LEU A 415 -18.73 12.09 -6.78
N GLU A 416 -19.00 13.38 -6.64
CA GLU A 416 -18.19 14.47 -7.17
C GLU A 416 -17.66 15.27 -5.98
N THR A 417 -16.34 15.47 -5.92
CA THR A 417 -15.72 16.36 -4.95
C THR A 417 -14.95 17.46 -5.66
N LYS A 418 -15.17 18.71 -5.29
CA LYS A 418 -14.52 19.88 -5.91
C LYS A 418 -14.02 20.86 -4.85
N VAL A 419 -12.82 21.40 -5.04
CA VAL A 419 -12.34 22.53 -4.22
C VAL A 419 -13.11 23.79 -4.59
N THR A 420 -13.72 24.44 -3.61
CA THR A 420 -14.47 25.70 -3.79
C THR A 420 -13.75 26.91 -3.21
N ALA A 421 -12.90 26.73 -2.18
CA ALA A 421 -12.09 27.81 -1.61
C ALA A 421 -10.80 27.30 -0.95
N LEU A 422 -9.79 28.17 -0.89
CA LEU A 422 -8.53 27.96 -0.19
C LEU A 422 -8.36 29.09 0.85
N ASN A 423 -8.34 28.75 2.13
CA ASN A 423 -8.23 29.73 3.23
C ASN A 423 -9.27 30.86 3.11
N GLY A 424 -10.51 30.51 2.74
CA GLY A 424 -11.63 31.46 2.56
C GLY A 424 -11.62 32.25 1.25
N ARG A 425 -10.58 32.12 0.41
CA ARG A 425 -10.56 32.73 -0.93
C ARG A 425 -11.17 31.77 -1.96
N PRO A 426 -12.13 32.20 -2.80
CA PRO A 426 -12.70 31.34 -3.83
C PRO A 426 -11.62 30.72 -4.71
N ALA A 427 -11.70 29.42 -4.91
CA ALA A 427 -10.85 28.70 -5.83
C ALA A 427 -11.28 29.03 -7.27
N GLY A 428 -10.30 29.19 -8.16
CA GLY A 428 -10.61 29.45 -9.57
C GLY A 428 -11.12 28.22 -10.31
N THR A 429 -11.56 28.40 -11.54
CA THR A 429 -12.15 27.35 -12.38
C THR A 429 -11.18 26.25 -12.80
N GLN A 430 -9.87 26.43 -12.56
CA GLN A 430 -8.83 25.44 -12.83
C GLN A 430 -8.91 24.19 -11.95
N TYR A 431 -9.59 24.25 -10.80
CA TYR A 431 -9.76 23.09 -9.93
C TYR A 431 -10.77 22.12 -10.54
N LEU A 432 -10.25 21.00 -11.03
CA LEU A 432 -11.06 19.95 -11.63
C LEU A 432 -11.73 19.12 -10.53
N PRO A 433 -12.99 18.70 -10.73
CA PRO A 433 -13.66 17.79 -9.81
C PRO A 433 -13.01 16.40 -9.83
N SER A 434 -13.07 15.73 -8.68
CA SER A 434 -12.66 14.34 -8.50
C SER A 434 -13.89 13.45 -8.36
N TYR A 435 -13.97 12.41 -9.19
CA TYR A 435 -15.12 11.53 -9.27
C TYR A 435 -14.85 10.16 -8.66
N LEU A 436 -15.84 9.61 -7.95
CA LEU A 436 -15.84 8.23 -7.49
C LEU A 436 -17.19 7.57 -7.81
N PRO A 437 -17.23 6.62 -8.77
CA PRO A 437 -18.42 5.81 -8.97
C PRO A 437 -18.60 4.80 -7.83
N LEU A 438 -19.82 4.73 -7.33
CA LEU A 438 -20.27 3.74 -6.35
C LEU A 438 -21.28 2.80 -6.99
N GLY A 439 -21.11 1.50 -6.77
CA GLY A 439 -22.09 0.48 -7.16
C GLY A 439 -22.96 0.05 -5.97
N SER A 440 -24.18 -0.39 -6.24
CA SER A 440 -25.03 -1.01 -5.22
C SER A 440 -24.42 -2.35 -4.77
N TRP A 441 -24.51 -2.65 -3.48
CA TRP A 441 -24.20 -3.97 -2.97
C TRP A 441 -25.31 -4.94 -3.38
N TYR A 442 -24.94 -6.01 -4.08
CA TYR A 442 -25.91 -7.02 -4.49
C TYR A 442 -26.31 -7.93 -3.31
N SER A 443 -27.62 -8.05 -3.07
CA SER A 443 -28.20 -8.97 -2.10
C SER A 443 -29.52 -9.51 -2.64
N PRO A 444 -29.63 -10.82 -2.95
CA PRO A 444 -30.89 -11.40 -3.45
C PRO A 444 -32.07 -11.19 -2.49
N SER A 445 -31.81 -11.19 -1.18
CA SER A 445 -32.83 -10.99 -0.15
C SER A 445 -33.04 -9.52 0.23
N GLN A 446 -32.34 -8.58 -0.42
CA GLN A 446 -32.34 -7.15 -0.07
C GLN A 446 -32.00 -6.89 1.42
N CYS A 447 -31.22 -7.80 2.03
CA CYS A 447 -30.73 -7.64 3.40
C CYS A 447 -29.27 -7.20 3.37
N TYR A 448 -28.94 -6.22 4.19
CA TYR A 448 -27.62 -5.62 4.28
C TYR A 448 -27.18 -5.51 5.73
N LEU A 449 -25.88 -5.69 5.99
CA LEU A 449 -25.26 -5.46 7.29
C LEU A 449 -24.24 -4.35 7.14
N GLN A 450 -24.39 -3.23 7.84
CA GLN A 450 -23.38 -2.16 7.88
C GLN A 450 -22.63 -2.21 9.21
N LEU A 451 -21.31 -2.31 9.12
CA LEU A 451 -20.43 -2.18 10.28
C LEU A 451 -20.03 -0.72 10.37
N GLN A 452 -20.37 -0.06 11.47
CA GLN A 452 -19.94 1.30 11.75
C GLN A 452 -18.78 1.26 12.74
N PRO A 453 -17.65 1.94 12.44
CA PRO A 453 -16.60 2.09 13.42
C PRO A 453 -17.12 2.93 14.60
N PRO A 454 -16.64 2.69 15.83
CA PRO A 454 -17.01 3.51 16.97
C PRO A 454 -16.57 4.97 16.75
N ALA A 455 -17.34 5.92 17.29
CA ALA A 455 -17.10 7.36 17.14
C ALA A 455 -15.78 7.87 17.75
N ARG A 456 -15.09 7.02 18.52
CA ARG A 456 -13.76 7.27 19.09
C ARG A 456 -12.90 6.03 18.86
N SER A 457 -11.60 6.24 18.67
CA SER A 457 -10.63 5.14 18.64
C SER A 457 -10.76 4.29 19.90
N LEU A 458 -10.90 2.98 19.74
CA LEU A 458 -10.80 2.03 20.83
C LEU A 458 -9.38 2.14 21.40
N GLN A 459 -9.25 2.54 22.67
CA GLN A 459 -7.97 2.68 23.38
C GLN A 459 -7.30 1.34 23.63
#